data_AF-A0A2I0SY44-F1
#
_entry.id   AF-A0A2I0SY44-F1
#
_cell.length_a   1.000
_cell.length_b   1.000
_cell.length_c   1.000
_cell.angle_alpha   90.00
_cell.angle_beta   90.00
_cell.angle_gamma   90.00
#
_symmetry.space_group_name_H-M   'P 1'
#
loop_
_entity.id
_entity.type
_entity.pdbx_description
1 polymer ?
#
loop_
_entity_poly.entity_id
_entity_poly.type
_entity_poly.pdbx_seq_one_letter_code
_entity_poly.pdbx_strand_id
1 'polypeptide(L)'
;MIRTLQRGIRSLPLGGARDLLRGRSLGHPVHPVLVQVPIGCWLSAAVMDVMPAGQRAATTLTAVGLAGVAPAAVTGWVDWADLPPEQARVGLMHAVTNVAAVAFHAASLTARLRHHPARARLWSLGGLAAVGVSGALGGHVAYRRAVGAWPTTW
;
A
#
# COMPACT_ATOMS: atom_id res chain seq x y z
N MET A 1 12.69 18.02 8.53
CA MET A 1 11.90 16.79 8.81
C MET A 1 12.08 15.71 7.74
N ILE A 2 11.61 15.88 6.50
CA ILE A 2 11.71 14.84 5.43
C ILE A 2 13.13 14.30 5.24
N ARG A 3 14.12 15.18 5.06
CA ARG A 3 15.53 14.77 4.90
C ARG A 3 16.12 14.04 6.10
N THR A 4 15.54 14.21 7.30
CA THR A 4 15.97 13.49 8.50
C THR A 4 15.42 12.06 8.49
N LEU A 5 14.13 11.90 8.15
CA LEU A 5 13.49 10.59 7.99
C LEU A 5 14.15 9.76 6.87
N GLN A 6 14.42 10.37 5.72
CA GLN A 6 15.11 9.70 4.61
C GLN A 6 16.53 9.24 5.00
N ARG A 7 17.27 10.06 5.76
CA ARG A 7 18.59 9.66 6.29
C ARG A 7 18.51 8.46 7.22
N GLY A 8 17.51 8.42 8.11
CA GLY A 8 17.29 7.28 9.01
C GLY A 8 17.01 5.97 8.27
N ILE A 9 16.16 5.99 7.24
CA ILE A 9 15.86 4.81 6.42
C ILE A 9 17.11 4.38 5.61
N ARG A 10 17.91 5.35 5.13
CA ARG A 10 19.18 5.09 4.42
C ARG A 10 20.26 4.49 5.32
N SER A 11 20.29 4.83 6.61
CA SER A 11 21.25 4.29 7.55
C SER A 11 20.95 2.85 8.01
N LEU A 12 19.79 2.28 7.67
CA LEU A 12 19.49 0.89 8.00
C LEU A 12 20.48 -0.04 7.27
N PRO A 13 21.11 -1.02 7.96
CA PRO A 13 22.12 -1.92 7.39
C PRO A 13 21.47 -3.00 6.51
N LEU A 14 20.81 -2.58 5.43
CA LEU A 14 20.06 -3.45 4.52
C LEU A 14 20.93 -4.10 3.43
N GLY A 15 22.22 -3.75 3.33
CA GLY A 15 23.20 -4.39 2.43
C GLY A 15 22.66 -4.68 1.02
N GLY A 16 22.92 -5.90 0.51
CA GLY A 16 22.36 -6.38 -0.77
C GLY A 16 20.84 -6.60 -0.77
N ALA A 17 20.20 -6.76 0.41
CA ALA A 17 18.75 -6.86 0.52
C ALA A 17 18.04 -5.55 0.13
N ARG A 18 18.72 -4.40 0.23
CA ARG A 18 18.20 -3.11 -0.27
C ARG A 18 17.95 -3.14 -1.79
N ASP A 19 18.83 -3.78 -2.55
CA ASP A 19 18.68 -3.89 -4.00
C ASP A 19 17.57 -4.89 -4.38
N LEU A 20 17.38 -5.94 -3.58
CA LEU A 20 16.24 -6.85 -3.72
C LEU A 20 14.92 -6.14 -3.41
N LEU A 21 14.82 -5.39 -2.30
CA LEU A 21 13.61 -4.67 -1.90
C LEU A 21 13.23 -3.55 -2.87
N ARG A 22 14.21 -2.96 -3.56
CA ARG A 22 13.99 -2.01 -4.66
C ARG A 22 13.61 -2.69 -5.98
N GLY A 23 13.82 -4.00 -6.09
CA GLY A 23 13.57 -4.76 -7.32
C GLY A 23 14.65 -4.65 -8.39
N ARG A 24 15.88 -4.25 -8.03
CA ARG A 24 16.99 -4.14 -8.98
C ARG A 24 17.36 -5.50 -9.59
N SER A 25 17.17 -6.59 -8.85
CA SER A 25 17.35 -7.97 -9.34
C SER A 25 16.19 -8.48 -10.21
N LEU A 26 15.02 -7.83 -10.13
CA LEU A 26 13.80 -8.21 -10.86
C LEU A 26 13.55 -7.35 -12.10
N GLY A 27 14.30 -6.26 -12.29
CA GLY A 27 14.08 -5.29 -13.37
C GLY A 27 12.85 -4.39 -13.19
N HIS A 28 12.07 -4.60 -12.13
CA HIS A 28 10.82 -3.89 -11.85
C HIS A 28 10.69 -3.53 -10.37
N PRO A 29 10.09 -2.38 -10.01
CA PRO A 29 9.90 -1.98 -8.62
C PRO A 29 9.02 -2.99 -7.87
N VAL A 30 9.49 -3.48 -6.72
CA VAL A 30 8.81 -4.53 -5.94
C VAL A 30 7.56 -3.99 -5.23
N HIS A 31 7.58 -2.73 -4.80
CA HIS A 31 6.44 -2.14 -4.10
C HIS A 31 5.13 -2.20 -4.90
N PRO A 32 5.05 -1.76 -6.18
CA PRO A 32 3.86 -1.90 -7.02
C PRO A 32 3.37 -3.35 -7.23
N VAL A 33 4.27 -4.33 -7.17
CA VAL A 33 3.90 -5.75 -7.26
C VAL A 33 3.28 -6.23 -5.96
N LEU A 34 3.91 -5.91 -4.83
CA LEU A 34 3.43 -6.35 -3.51
C LEU A 34 2.10 -5.73 -3.12
N VAL A 35 1.81 -4.48 -3.51
CA VAL A 35 0.51 -3.84 -3.23
C VAL A 35 -0.67 -4.50 -3.95
N GLN A 36 -0.43 -5.34 -4.97
CA GLN A 36 -1.52 -6.08 -5.62
C GLN A 36 -2.20 -7.06 -4.66
N VAL A 37 -1.46 -7.60 -3.68
CA VAL A 37 -2.00 -8.54 -2.70
C VAL A 37 -3.08 -7.89 -1.83
N PRO A 38 -2.82 -6.80 -1.07
CA PRO A 38 -3.85 -6.15 -0.28
C PRO A 38 -5.01 -5.63 -1.14
N ILE A 39 -4.73 -5.02 -2.31
CA ILE A 39 -5.77 -4.48 -3.20
C ILE A 39 -6.70 -5.60 -3.68
N GLY A 40 -6.14 -6.67 -4.24
CA GLY A 40 -6.90 -7.81 -4.74
C GLY A 40 -7.71 -8.49 -3.64
N CYS A 41 -7.11 -8.68 -2.46
CA CYS A 41 -7.80 -9.26 -1.31
C CYS A 41 -9.00 -8.41 -0.86
N TRP A 42 -8.83 -7.09 -0.70
CA TRP A 42 -9.89 -6.22 -0.21
C TRP A 42 -11.00 -5.97 -1.22
N LEU A 43 -10.68 -5.90 -2.53
CA LEU A 43 -11.69 -5.90 -3.58
C LEU A 43 -12.49 -7.21 -3.58
N SER A 44 -11.80 -8.35 -3.48
CA SER A 44 -12.45 -9.66 -3.43
C SER A 44 -13.31 -9.82 -2.17
N ALA A 45 -12.87 -9.28 -1.02
CA ALA A 45 -13.65 -9.28 0.21
C ALA A 45 -14.96 -8.49 0.06
N ALA A 46 -14.95 -7.36 -0.64
CA ALA A 46 -16.15 -6.58 -0.93
C ALA A 46 -17.12 -7.33 -1.85
N VAL A 47 -16.63 -8.09 -2.83
CA VAL A 47 -17.47 -9.00 -3.63
C VAL A 47 -18.08 -10.09 -2.75
N MET A 48 -17.27 -10.71 -1.88
CA MET A 48 -17.75 -11.75 -0.96
C MET A 48 -18.78 -11.22 0.06
N ASP A 49 -18.74 -9.93 0.40
CA ASP A 49 -19.71 -9.32 1.31
C ASP A 49 -21.15 -9.32 0.79
N VAL A 50 -21.33 -9.35 -0.53
CA VAL A 50 -22.65 -9.40 -1.19
C VAL A 50 -23.05 -10.81 -1.61
N MET A 51 -22.14 -11.78 -1.49
CA MET A 51 -22.42 -13.17 -1.86
C MET A 51 -23.07 -13.97 -0.73
N PRO A 52 -24.06 -14.83 -1.05
CA PRO A 52 -24.56 -15.81 -0.09
C PRO A 52 -23.41 -16.64 0.48
N ALA A 53 -23.38 -16.82 1.80
CA ALA A 53 -22.30 -17.52 2.51
C ALA A 53 -20.87 -16.97 2.33
N GLY A 54 -20.67 -15.78 1.75
CA GLY A 54 -19.34 -15.19 1.51
C GLY A 54 -18.63 -14.64 2.74
N GLN A 55 -19.29 -14.60 3.91
CA GLN A 55 -18.78 -13.95 5.12
C GLN A 55 -17.43 -14.51 5.61
N ARG A 56 -17.23 -15.84 5.53
CA ARG A 56 -15.96 -16.46 5.90
C ARG A 56 -14.84 -16.06 4.93
N ALA A 57 -15.09 -16.13 3.63
CA ALA A 57 -14.14 -15.73 2.60
C ALA A 57 -13.77 -14.24 2.73
N ALA A 58 -14.76 -13.36 2.94
CA ALA A 58 -14.52 -11.93 3.15
C ALA A 58 -13.64 -11.66 4.39
N THR A 59 -13.82 -12.44 5.47
CA THR A 59 -13.00 -12.36 6.68
C THR A 59 -11.56 -12.79 6.41
N THR A 60 -11.37 -13.94 5.78
CA THR A 60 -10.04 -14.44 5.40
C THR A 60 -9.31 -13.48 4.48
N LEU A 61 -9.97 -13.01 3.42
CA LEU A 61 -9.40 -12.06 2.47
C LEU A 61 -9.04 -10.73 3.15
N THR A 62 -9.88 -10.22 4.05
CA THR A 62 -9.54 -9.00 4.82
C THR A 62 -8.27 -9.20 5.64
N ALA A 63 -8.12 -10.36 6.30
CA ALA A 63 -6.95 -10.69 7.11
C ALA A 63 -5.68 -10.91 6.27
N VAL A 64 -5.77 -11.66 5.17
CA VAL A 64 -4.65 -11.86 4.23
C VAL A 64 -4.21 -10.54 3.63
N GLY A 65 -5.17 -9.66 3.26
CA GLY A 65 -4.86 -8.33 2.77
C GLY A 65 -4.08 -7.50 3.79
N LEU A 66 -4.49 -7.50 5.07
CA LEU A 66 -3.75 -6.85 6.15
C LEU A 66 -2.34 -7.42 6.34
N ALA A 67 -2.17 -8.74 6.27
CA ALA A 67 -0.85 -9.37 6.34
C ALA A 67 0.05 -8.96 5.16
N GLY A 68 -0.52 -8.85 3.95
CA GLY A 68 0.18 -8.42 2.74
C GLY A 68 0.66 -6.96 2.76
N VAL A 69 0.14 -6.11 3.66
CA VAL A 69 0.58 -4.71 3.81
C VAL A 69 2.03 -4.62 4.28
N ALA A 70 2.46 -5.50 5.20
CA ALA A 70 3.77 -5.40 5.82
C ALA A 70 4.93 -5.42 4.80
N PRO A 71 5.06 -6.44 3.92
CA PRO A 71 6.14 -6.44 2.93
C PRO A 71 6.01 -5.28 1.93
N ALA A 72 4.78 -4.90 1.52
CA ALA A 72 4.57 -3.77 0.63
C ALA A 72 5.00 -2.43 1.26
N ALA A 73 4.72 -2.22 2.54
CA ALA A 73 5.11 -1.02 3.26
C ALA A 73 6.63 -0.90 3.39
N VAL A 74 7.32 -2.01 3.66
CA VAL A 74 8.79 -2.05 3.76
C VAL A 74 9.42 -1.59 2.44
N THR A 75 9.02 -2.18 1.32
CA THR A 75 9.58 -1.80 0.00
C THR A 75 9.20 -0.37 -0.37
N GLY A 76 7.99 0.09 -0.04
CA GLY A 76 7.56 1.47 -0.30
C GLY A 76 8.37 2.52 0.47
N TRP A 77 8.72 2.26 1.72
CA TRP A 77 9.59 3.14 2.51
C TRP A 77 11.02 3.19 1.97
N VAL A 78 11.54 2.05 1.50
CA VAL A 78 12.85 1.99 0.83
C VAL A 78 12.85 2.84 -0.45
N ASP A 79 11.80 2.75 -1.27
CA ASP A 79 11.66 3.54 -2.49
C ASP A 79 11.46 5.04 -2.21
N TRP A 80 10.71 5.38 -1.15
CA TRP A 80 10.46 6.75 -0.71
C TRP A 80 11.72 7.46 -0.19
N ALA A 81 12.63 6.71 0.44
CA ALA A 81 13.88 7.25 0.97
C ALA A 81 14.75 7.91 -0.12
N ASP A 82 14.55 7.55 -1.38
CA ASP A 82 15.30 8.05 -2.53
C ASP A 82 14.52 9.00 -3.45
N LEU A 83 13.31 9.39 -3.06
CA LEU A 83 12.54 10.38 -3.81
C LEU A 83 13.13 11.79 -3.66
N PRO A 84 13.09 12.60 -4.75
CA PRO A 84 13.32 14.04 -4.67
C PRO A 84 12.36 14.73 -3.69
N PRO A 85 12.74 15.86 -3.06
CA PRO A 85 11.96 16.50 -2.00
C PRO A 85 10.51 16.87 -2.37
N GLU A 86 10.26 17.22 -3.64
CA GLU A 86 8.93 17.52 -4.16
C GLU A 86 8.02 16.28 -4.22
N GLN A 87 8.56 15.14 -4.67
CA GLN A 87 7.84 13.87 -4.76
C GLN A 87 7.69 13.21 -3.38
N ALA A 88 8.66 13.42 -2.48
CA ALA A 88 8.64 12.88 -1.12
C ALA A 88 7.45 13.40 -0.30
N ARG A 89 6.97 14.63 -0.54
CA ARG A 89 5.76 15.17 0.12
C ARG A 89 4.51 14.41 -0.28
N VAL A 90 4.31 14.19 -1.57
CA VAL A 90 3.18 13.39 -2.09
C VAL A 90 3.31 11.94 -1.62
N GLY A 91 4.52 11.39 -1.59
CA GLY A 91 4.80 10.06 -1.05
C GLY A 91 4.44 9.91 0.44
N LEU A 92 4.61 10.96 1.26
CA LEU A 92 4.12 10.94 2.64
C LEU A 92 2.60 10.99 2.72
N MET A 93 1.94 11.79 1.89
CA MET A 93 0.47 11.80 1.84
C MET A 93 -0.07 10.43 1.42
N HIS A 94 0.55 9.78 0.43
CA HIS A 94 0.26 8.40 0.04
C HIS A 94 0.43 7.42 1.21
N ALA A 95 1.52 7.53 1.98
CA ALA A 95 1.73 6.69 3.17
C ALA A 95 0.65 6.93 4.23
N VAL A 96 0.25 8.18 4.48
CA VAL A 96 -0.83 8.53 5.43
C VAL A 96 -2.17 7.94 4.97
N THR A 97 -2.51 8.05 3.68
CA THR A 97 -3.75 7.45 3.15
C THR A 97 -3.73 5.93 3.23
N ASN A 98 -2.57 5.28 3.08
CA ASN A 98 -2.43 3.84 3.32
C ASN A 98 -2.63 3.46 4.79
N VAL A 99 -2.11 4.25 5.73
CA VAL A 99 -2.37 4.01 7.17
C VAL A 99 -3.86 4.08 7.47
N ALA A 100 -4.57 5.05 6.88
CA ALA A 100 -6.03 5.12 7.00
C ALA A 100 -6.70 3.86 6.44
N ALA A 101 -6.34 3.42 5.22
CA ALA A 101 -6.86 2.18 4.63
C ALA A 101 -6.65 0.96 5.53
N VAL A 102 -5.45 0.81 6.10
CA VAL A 102 -5.12 -0.27 7.06
C VAL A 102 -6.01 -0.19 8.30
N ALA A 103 -6.19 1.00 8.88
CA ALA A 103 -7.04 1.20 10.05
C ALA A 103 -8.50 0.82 9.77
N PHE A 104 -9.02 1.22 8.60
CA PHE A 104 -10.35 0.84 8.14
C PHE A 104 -10.49 -0.69 7.98
N HIS A 105 -9.53 -1.36 7.33
CA HIS A 105 -9.60 -2.81 7.17
C HIS A 105 -9.37 -3.58 8.48
N ALA A 106 -8.58 -3.05 9.41
CA ALA A 106 -8.45 -3.61 10.76
C ALA A 106 -9.75 -3.48 11.56
N ALA A 107 -10.43 -2.32 11.47
CA ALA A 107 -11.75 -2.12 12.05
C ALA A 107 -12.80 -3.04 11.41
N SER A 108 -12.72 -3.23 10.08
CA SER A 108 -13.55 -4.20 9.35
C SER A 108 -13.32 -5.61 9.88
N LEU A 109 -12.08 -6.08 9.94
CA LEU A 109 -11.74 -7.41 10.46
C LEU A 109 -12.24 -7.59 11.91
N THR A 110 -12.03 -6.60 12.76
CA THR A 110 -12.51 -6.63 14.15
C THR A 110 -14.04 -6.77 14.21
N ALA A 111 -14.77 -6.03 13.37
CA ALA A 111 -16.22 -6.14 13.29
C ALA A 111 -16.67 -7.50 12.73
N ARG A 112 -15.94 -8.10 11.78
CA ARG A 112 -16.21 -9.46 11.28
C ARG A 112 -16.05 -10.51 12.37
N LEU A 113 -14.93 -10.44 13.10
CA LEU A 113 -14.64 -11.36 14.22
C LEU A 113 -15.61 -11.21 15.39
N ARG A 114 -16.25 -10.05 15.53
CA ARG A 114 -17.33 -9.79 16.51
C ARG A 114 -18.74 -10.02 15.97
N HIS A 115 -18.88 -10.63 14.79
CA HIS A 115 -20.18 -10.92 14.18
C HIS A 115 -21.07 -9.68 13.92
N HIS A 116 -20.46 -8.55 13.55
CA HIS A 116 -21.16 -7.32 13.15
C HIS A 116 -21.03 -7.06 11.62
N PRO A 117 -21.77 -7.79 10.76
CA PRO A 117 -21.56 -7.78 9.31
C PRO A 117 -21.81 -6.41 8.65
N ALA A 118 -22.81 -5.65 9.11
CA ALA A 118 -23.07 -4.32 8.55
C ALA A 118 -21.92 -3.33 8.82
N ARG A 119 -21.38 -3.32 10.04
CA ARG A 119 -20.22 -2.48 10.41
C ARG A 119 -18.97 -2.91 9.67
N ALA A 120 -18.74 -4.22 9.55
CA ALA A 120 -17.62 -4.78 8.79
C ALA A 120 -17.61 -4.29 7.33
N ARG A 121 -18.77 -4.33 6.66
CA ARG A 121 -18.95 -3.84 5.29
C ARG A 121 -18.69 -2.35 5.18
N LEU A 122 -19.27 -1.55 6.09
CA LEU A 122 -19.07 -0.10 6.11
C LEU A 122 -17.59 0.27 6.22
N TRP A 123 -16.87 -0.35 7.17
CA TRP A 123 -15.43 -0.14 7.31
C TRP A 123 -14.64 -0.63 6.10
N SER A 124 -15.04 -1.75 5.49
CA SER A 124 -14.39 -2.28 4.28
C SER A 124 -14.53 -1.32 3.09
N LEU A 125 -15.71 -0.72 2.91
CA LEU A 125 -15.97 0.28 1.88
C LEU A 125 -15.18 1.58 2.13
N GLY A 126 -15.12 2.04 3.38
CA GLY A 126 -14.25 3.16 3.76
C GLY A 126 -12.77 2.89 3.48
N GLY A 127 -12.32 1.67 3.76
CA GLY A 127 -10.97 1.21 3.44
C GLY A 127 -10.69 1.22 1.93
N LEU A 128 -11.60 0.69 1.11
CA LEU A 128 -11.49 0.73 -0.35
C LEU A 128 -11.47 2.15 -0.92
N ALA A 129 -12.26 3.07 -0.36
CA ALA A 129 -12.20 4.48 -0.74
C ALA A 129 -10.81 5.09 -0.44
N ALA A 130 -10.25 4.80 0.74
CA ALA A 130 -8.89 5.24 1.10
C ALA A 130 -7.83 4.61 0.19
N VAL A 131 -7.98 3.34 -0.20
CA VAL A 131 -7.12 2.68 -1.21
C VAL A 131 -7.20 3.39 -2.56
N GLY A 132 -8.40 3.78 -3.01
CA GLY A 132 -8.57 4.52 -4.27
C GLY A 132 -7.85 5.87 -4.25
N VAL A 133 -8.00 6.66 -3.19
CA VAL A 133 -7.29 7.93 -3.01
C VAL A 133 -5.78 7.70 -2.96
N SER A 134 -5.34 6.71 -2.20
CA SER A 134 -3.92 6.34 -2.09
C SER A 134 -3.35 5.94 -3.45
N GLY A 135 -4.08 5.13 -4.23
CA GLY A 135 -3.69 4.70 -5.58
C GLY A 135 -3.50 5.87 -6.54
N ALA A 136 -4.38 6.88 -6.50
CA ALA A 136 -4.23 8.09 -7.30
C ALA A 136 -2.96 8.88 -6.93
N LEU A 137 -2.66 9.03 -5.64
CA LEU A 137 -1.43 9.68 -5.16
C LEU A 137 -0.17 8.89 -5.57
N GLY A 138 -0.20 7.56 -5.41
CA GLY A 138 0.92 6.69 -5.77
C GLY A 138 1.19 6.69 -7.27
N GLY A 139 0.14 6.65 -8.09
CA GLY A 139 0.22 6.79 -9.55
C GLY A 139 0.82 8.13 -9.98
N HIS A 140 0.47 9.22 -9.30
CA HIS A 140 1.06 10.54 -9.57
C HIS A 140 2.57 10.58 -9.31
N VAL A 141 3.03 9.97 -8.20
CA VAL A 141 4.47 9.87 -7.88
C VAL A 141 5.19 8.99 -8.89
N ALA A 142 4.63 7.83 -9.23
CA ALA A 142 5.21 6.90 -10.20
C ALA A 142 5.32 7.51 -11.60
N TYR A 143 4.28 8.22 -12.06
CA TYR A 143 4.28 8.89 -13.36
C TYR A 143 5.36 9.96 -13.45
N ARG A 144 5.48 10.85 -12.45
CA ARG A 144 6.54 11.87 -12.44
C ARG A 144 7.94 11.26 -12.41
N ARG A 145 8.12 10.14 -11.70
CA ARG A 145 9.40 9.42 -11.64
C ARG A 145 9.75 8.78 -12.98
N ALA A 146 8.76 8.23 -13.69
CA ALA A 146 8.96 7.67 -15.03
C ALA A 146 9.31 8.77 -16.04
N VAL A 147 8.56 9.89 -16.06
CA VAL A 147 8.79 11.00 -17.01
C VAL A 147 10.14 11.70 -16.76
N GLY A 148 10.57 11.86 -15.50
CA GLY A 148 11.88 12.43 -15.17
C GLY A 148 13.09 11.55 -15.52
N ALA A 149 12.86 10.27 -15.85
CA ALA A 149 13.91 9.34 -16.28
C ALA A 149 14.14 9.35 -17.82
N TRP A 150 13.27 10.01 -18.59
CA TRP A 150 13.48 10.21 -20.03
C TRP A 150 14.36 11.45 -20.24
N PRO A 151 15.53 11.33 -20.89
CA PRO A 151 16.29 12.50 -21.30
C PRO A 151 15.44 13.31 -22.29
N THR A 152 15.18 14.58 -21.99
CA THR A 152 14.74 15.54 -22.99
C THR A 152 15.96 15.90 -23.84
N THR A 153 16.32 15.02 -24.78
CA THR A 153 17.29 15.31 -25.85
C THR A 153 16.57 15.17 -27.18
N TRP A 154 15.93 16.25 -27.61
CA TRP A 154 15.72 16.59 -29.00
C TRP A 154 16.10 18.06 -29.16
#